data_AF-A0A6J6J6E3-F1
#
_entry.id   AF-A0A6J6J6E3-F1
#
_cell.length_a   1.000
_cell.length_b   1.000
_cell.length_c   1.000
_cell.angle_alpha   90.00
_cell.angle_beta   90.00
_cell.angle_gamma   90.00
#
_symmetry.space_group_name_H-M   'P 1'
#
loop_
_entity.id
_entity.type
_entity.pdbx_description
1 polymer ?
#
loop_
_entity_poly.entity_id
_entity_poly.type
_entity_poly.pdbx_seq_one_letter_code
_entity_poly.pdbx_strand_id
1 'polypeptide(L)'
;MFTDATSAAGGIDFDATETDVYYFAPQKNFASDGGLWLALMSPAAIERTERIAASGRYIPEFLSVKTAIDNSRLNQTLNTPAIATLFFLAEQIDWINQQGGLAWADSQTKAASDFLYDWAEQSEFASPFVSNPDHRSQVVVTIDFNDSILATDISSVLRKNGVVDVDSYRKLGRNQLRVATFAATDLEDIVKLTKSIDFVVQSLS
;
A
#
# COMPACT_ATOMS: atom_id res chain seq x y z
N MET A 1 0.18 -3.07 -20.55
CA MET A 1 0.88 -3.58 -19.34
C MET A 1 -0.13 -3.99 -18.27
N PHE A 2 0.20 -4.92 -17.37
CA PHE A 2 -0.69 -5.35 -16.28
C PHE A 2 0.01 -5.09 -14.95
N THR A 3 -0.53 -4.18 -14.14
CA THR A 3 0.11 -3.63 -12.95
C THR A 3 -0.70 -3.97 -11.70
N ASP A 4 -0.07 -4.72 -10.79
CA ASP A 4 -0.55 -4.85 -9.41
C ASP A 4 -0.16 -3.61 -8.63
N ALA A 5 -1.15 -2.81 -8.31
CA ALA A 5 -1.01 -1.58 -7.56
C ALA A 5 -1.66 -1.66 -6.19
N THR A 6 -1.90 -2.86 -5.65
CA THR A 6 -2.67 -3.04 -4.41
C THR A 6 -2.16 -2.17 -3.26
N SER A 7 -0.84 -1.93 -3.16
CA SER A 7 -0.24 -1.02 -2.17
C SER A 7 0.16 0.36 -2.65
N ALA A 8 0.18 0.60 -3.96
CA ALA A 8 0.64 1.85 -4.54
C ALA A 8 -0.53 2.77 -4.94
N ALA A 9 -1.63 2.20 -5.42
CA ALA A 9 -2.80 2.93 -5.89
C ALA A 9 -3.30 3.90 -4.82
N GLY A 10 -3.47 5.17 -5.19
CA GLY A 10 -3.91 6.24 -4.30
C GLY A 10 -2.81 6.90 -3.46
N GLY A 11 -1.56 6.41 -3.52
CA GLY A 11 -0.44 6.99 -2.79
C GLY A 11 0.78 7.32 -3.66
N ILE A 12 0.86 6.87 -4.90
CA ILE A 12 1.97 7.15 -5.82
C ILE A 12 1.40 7.68 -7.13
N ASP A 13 1.94 8.80 -7.62
CA ASP A 13 1.52 9.36 -8.91
C ASP A 13 1.97 8.45 -10.07
N PHE A 14 1.15 8.38 -11.12
CA PHE A 14 1.43 7.53 -12.28
C PHE A 14 0.69 8.01 -13.54
N ASP A 15 1.27 7.71 -14.70
CA ASP A 15 0.58 7.88 -15.97
C ASP A 15 -0.32 6.66 -16.25
N ALA A 16 -1.64 6.89 -16.25
CA ALA A 16 -2.62 5.85 -16.55
C ALA A 16 -2.51 5.30 -17.98
N THR A 17 -1.87 6.01 -18.91
CA THR A 17 -1.67 5.55 -20.29
C THR A 17 -0.57 4.51 -20.44
N GLU A 18 0.32 4.37 -19.45
CA GLU A 18 1.40 3.39 -19.42
C GLU A 18 0.93 1.97 -19.02
N THR A 19 -0.36 1.80 -18.72
CA THR A 19 -0.92 0.52 -18.29
C THR A 19 -2.27 0.21 -18.92
N ASP A 20 -2.49 -1.09 -19.18
CA ASP A 20 -3.77 -1.59 -19.69
C ASP A 20 -4.69 -2.04 -18.57
N VAL A 21 -4.12 -2.52 -17.46
CA VAL A 21 -4.85 -2.93 -16.26
C VAL A 21 -4.05 -2.48 -15.05
N TYR A 22 -4.62 -1.57 -14.26
CA TYR A 22 -4.08 -1.12 -12.99
C TYR A 22 -5.06 -1.51 -11.89
N TYR A 23 -4.75 -2.58 -11.15
CA TYR A 23 -5.68 -3.16 -10.18
C TYR A 23 -5.17 -3.03 -8.75
N PHE A 24 -6.10 -2.90 -7.82
CA PHE A 24 -5.82 -2.73 -6.40
C PHE A 24 -7.00 -3.18 -5.53
N ALA A 25 -6.83 -3.05 -4.22
CA ALA A 25 -7.87 -3.28 -3.23
C ALA A 25 -7.86 -2.14 -2.18
N PRO A 26 -8.98 -1.88 -1.48
CA PRO A 26 -9.16 -0.63 -0.71
C PRO A 26 -8.33 -0.50 0.59
N GLN A 27 -7.74 -1.59 1.08
CA GLN A 27 -7.17 -1.66 2.43
C GLN A 27 -5.75 -1.12 2.62
N LYS A 28 -5.32 -0.21 1.74
CA LYS A 28 -4.00 0.44 1.83
C LYS A 28 -4.14 1.97 1.77
N ASN A 29 -3.72 2.65 0.70
CA ASN A 29 -3.87 4.11 0.62
C ASN A 29 -5.32 4.60 0.67
N PHE A 30 -6.26 3.73 0.28
CA PHE A 30 -7.69 4.01 0.34
C PHE A 30 -8.34 3.72 1.71
N ALA A 31 -7.56 3.36 2.74
CA ALA A 31 -7.96 3.33 4.14
C ALA A 31 -9.30 2.63 4.44
N SER A 32 -9.66 1.61 3.66
CA SER A 32 -10.92 0.87 3.79
C SER A 32 -10.64 -0.62 4.05
N ASP A 33 -11.65 -1.47 3.93
CA ASP A 33 -11.54 -2.90 4.16
C ASP A 33 -11.12 -3.69 2.91
N GLY A 34 -10.55 -4.87 3.14
CA GLY A 34 -10.30 -5.85 2.07
C GLY A 34 -11.59 -6.54 1.60
N GLY A 35 -11.48 -7.37 0.57
CA GLY A 35 -12.60 -8.16 0.04
C GLY A 35 -13.27 -7.59 -1.21
N LEU A 36 -12.79 -6.44 -1.69
CA LEU A 36 -13.13 -5.87 -3.00
C LEU A 36 -11.85 -5.69 -3.82
N TRP A 37 -11.92 -5.94 -5.13
CA TRP A 37 -10.88 -5.53 -6.08
C TRP A 37 -11.44 -4.45 -7.00
N LEU A 38 -10.59 -3.51 -7.38
CA LEU A 38 -10.88 -2.49 -8.38
C LEU A 38 -9.82 -2.56 -9.48
N ALA A 39 -10.21 -2.25 -10.71
CA ALA A 39 -9.28 -2.20 -11.83
C ALA A 39 -9.63 -1.05 -12.78
N LEU A 40 -8.65 -0.18 -13.03
CA LEU A 40 -8.69 0.73 -14.16
C LEU A 40 -8.24 -0.06 -15.40
N MET A 41 -9.06 -0.08 -16.44
CA MET A 41 -8.83 -0.89 -17.64
C MET A 41 -8.86 -0.04 -18.90
N SER A 42 -7.83 -0.20 -19.76
CA SER A 42 -7.76 0.45 -21.06
C SER A 42 -8.79 -0.13 -22.04
N PRO A 43 -9.10 0.59 -23.13
CA PRO A 43 -9.92 0.04 -24.21
C PRO A 43 -9.40 -1.29 -24.77
N ALA A 44 -8.07 -1.45 -24.86
CA ALA A 44 -7.44 -2.71 -25.29
C ALA A 44 -7.65 -3.86 -24.28
N ALA A 45 -7.57 -3.59 -22.97
CA ALA A 45 -7.87 -4.60 -21.96
C ALA A 45 -9.35 -5.04 -21.99
N ILE A 46 -10.26 -4.09 -22.22
CA ILE A 46 -11.69 -4.37 -22.35
C ILE A 46 -11.95 -5.20 -23.60
N GLU A 47 -11.45 -4.81 -24.78
CA GLU A 47 -11.59 -5.60 -26.03
C GLU A 47 -11.04 -7.02 -25.85
N ARG A 48 -9.86 -7.15 -25.25
CA ARG A 48 -9.25 -8.46 -25.00
C ARG A 48 -10.13 -9.33 -24.11
N THR A 49 -10.78 -8.72 -23.11
CA THR A 49 -11.71 -9.42 -22.21
C THR A 49 -12.92 -9.95 -22.98
N GLU A 50 -13.51 -9.14 -23.86
CA GLU A 50 -14.62 -9.54 -24.73
C GLU A 50 -14.23 -10.69 -25.67
N ARG A 51 -13.06 -10.61 -26.31
CA ARG A 51 -12.56 -11.67 -27.20
C ARG A 51 -12.31 -12.98 -26.47
N ILE A 52 -11.80 -12.94 -25.24
CA ILE A 52 -11.62 -14.15 -24.43
C ILE A 52 -12.98 -14.74 -24.03
N ALA A 53 -13.95 -13.91 -23.62
CA ALA A 53 -15.29 -14.38 -23.31
C ALA A 53 -15.97 -15.05 -24.51
N ALA A 54 -15.79 -14.49 -25.72
CA ALA A 54 -16.33 -15.05 -26.96
C ALA A 54 -15.62 -16.34 -27.44
N SER A 55 -14.45 -16.68 -26.88
CA SER A 55 -13.64 -17.82 -27.36
C SER A 55 -14.16 -19.20 -26.91
N GLY A 56 -15.17 -19.26 -26.05
CA GLY A 56 -15.64 -20.51 -25.42
C GLY A 56 -14.77 -21.00 -24.26
N ARG A 57 -13.79 -20.20 -23.80
CA ARG A 57 -13.01 -20.49 -22.60
C ARG A 57 -13.92 -20.49 -21.38
N TYR A 58 -13.96 -21.61 -20.66
CA TYR A 58 -14.64 -21.67 -19.37
C TYR A 58 -13.92 -20.78 -18.33
N ILE A 59 -14.70 -19.91 -17.68
CA ILE A 59 -14.27 -19.11 -16.53
C ILE A 59 -15.41 -19.18 -15.51
N PRO A 60 -15.17 -19.57 -14.24
CA PRO A 60 -16.20 -19.52 -13.22
C PRO A 60 -16.77 -18.10 -13.09
N GLU A 61 -18.08 -17.97 -12.97
CA GLU A 61 -18.77 -16.67 -13.02
C GLU A 61 -18.21 -15.66 -12.00
N PHE A 62 -17.88 -16.13 -10.79
CA PHE A 62 -17.27 -15.31 -9.74
C PHE A 62 -15.90 -14.72 -10.11
N LEU A 63 -15.17 -15.36 -11.03
CA LEU A 63 -13.87 -14.94 -11.53
C LEU A 63 -13.95 -14.32 -12.95
N SER A 64 -15.16 -14.12 -13.47
CA SER A 64 -15.38 -13.58 -14.81
C SER A 64 -15.17 -12.06 -14.81
N VAL A 65 -14.06 -11.61 -15.39
CA VAL A 65 -13.78 -10.17 -15.60
C VAL A 65 -14.81 -9.55 -16.54
N LYS A 66 -15.31 -10.30 -17.53
CA LYS A 66 -16.37 -9.84 -18.43
C LYS A 66 -17.65 -9.52 -17.64
N THR A 67 -18.07 -10.43 -16.78
CA THR A 67 -19.23 -10.24 -15.91
C THR A 67 -19.02 -9.06 -14.96
N ALA A 68 -17.81 -8.91 -14.39
CA ALA A 68 -17.48 -7.77 -13.56
C ALA A 68 -17.57 -6.45 -14.33
N ILE A 69 -17.05 -6.37 -15.56
CA ILE A 69 -17.16 -5.17 -16.43
C ILE A 69 -18.62 -4.81 -16.69
N ASP A 70 -19.45 -5.80 -17.04
CA ASP A 70 -20.86 -5.59 -17.36
C ASP A 70 -21.65 -5.05 -16.17
N ASN A 71 -21.41 -5.59 -14.97
CA ASN A 71 -22.02 -5.09 -13.74
C ASN A 71 -21.48 -3.69 -13.37
N SER A 72 -20.18 -3.46 -13.48
CA SER A 72 -19.57 -2.17 -13.16
C SER A 72 -20.13 -1.01 -14.00
N ARG A 73 -20.43 -1.25 -15.28
CA ARG A 73 -21.09 -0.25 -16.17
C ARG A 73 -22.50 0.15 -15.70
N LEU A 74 -23.12 -0.68 -14.87
CA LEU A 74 -24.42 -0.45 -14.26
C LEU A 74 -24.32 0.04 -12.80
N ASN A 75 -23.11 0.39 -12.34
CA ASN A 75 -22.80 0.69 -10.94
C ASN A 75 -23.18 -0.47 -9.99
N GLN A 76 -22.92 -1.71 -10.43
CA GLN A 76 -23.22 -2.93 -9.70
C GLN A 76 -21.97 -3.82 -9.58
N THR A 77 -22.07 -4.82 -8.71
CA THR A 77 -21.13 -5.96 -8.65
C THR A 77 -21.94 -7.23 -8.87
N LEU A 78 -21.29 -8.31 -9.32
CA LEU A 78 -21.97 -9.58 -9.62
C LEU A 78 -22.81 -10.09 -8.44
N ASN A 79 -22.24 -10.06 -7.23
CA ASN A 79 -22.87 -10.48 -5.99
C ASN A 79 -22.76 -9.36 -4.94
N THR A 80 -23.49 -9.49 -3.84
CA THR A 80 -23.60 -8.44 -2.81
C THR A 80 -22.22 -7.97 -2.32
N PRO A 81 -21.86 -6.68 -2.50
CA PRO A 81 -20.63 -6.12 -1.96
C PRO A 81 -20.84 -5.69 -0.50
N ALA A 82 -19.75 -5.55 0.25
CA ALA A 82 -19.80 -4.95 1.58
C ALA A 82 -19.99 -3.44 1.46
N ILE A 83 -21.11 -2.93 2.02
CA ILE A 83 -21.43 -1.49 1.99
C ILE A 83 -20.39 -0.68 2.76
N ALA A 84 -19.90 -1.18 3.90
CA ALA A 84 -18.88 -0.51 4.70
C ALA A 84 -17.58 -0.28 3.90
N THR A 85 -17.13 -1.28 3.14
CA THR A 85 -15.96 -1.17 2.27
C THR A 85 -16.13 -0.06 1.23
N LEU A 86 -17.30 0.01 0.57
CA LEU A 86 -17.59 1.06 -0.41
C LEU A 86 -17.70 2.44 0.24
N PHE A 87 -18.32 2.54 1.41
CA PHE A 87 -18.49 3.79 2.15
C PHE A 87 -17.13 4.39 2.53
N PHE A 88 -16.28 3.65 3.24
CA PHE A 88 -14.96 4.15 3.63
C PHE A 88 -14.04 4.43 2.43
N LEU A 89 -14.16 3.64 1.36
CA LEU A 89 -13.43 3.90 0.12
C LEU A 89 -13.86 5.25 -0.50
N ALA A 90 -15.16 5.52 -0.57
CA ALA A 90 -15.67 6.78 -1.10
C ALA A 90 -15.23 7.99 -0.26
N GLU A 91 -15.36 7.91 1.07
CA GLU A 91 -14.91 8.96 1.99
C GLU A 91 -13.42 9.25 1.84
N GLN A 92 -12.58 8.22 1.73
CA GLN A 92 -11.14 8.40 1.55
C GLN A 92 -10.80 9.01 0.18
N ILE A 93 -11.51 8.63 -0.89
CA ILE A 93 -11.33 9.23 -2.22
C ILE A 93 -11.70 10.71 -2.18
N ASP A 94 -12.84 11.07 -1.58
CA ASP A 94 -13.27 12.45 -1.45
C ASP A 94 -12.29 13.28 -0.61
N TRP A 95 -11.78 12.72 0.48
CA TRP A 95 -10.75 13.35 1.29
C TRP A 95 -9.46 13.59 0.49
N ILE A 96 -8.92 12.59 -0.21
CA ILE A 96 -7.73 12.75 -1.06
C ILE A 96 -7.96 13.86 -2.11
N ASN A 97 -9.12 13.87 -2.77
CA ASN A 97 -9.45 14.90 -3.76
C ASN A 97 -9.53 16.31 -3.14
N GLN A 98 -10.06 16.45 -1.93
CA GLN A 98 -10.12 17.73 -1.21
C GLN A 98 -8.73 18.26 -0.84
N GLN A 99 -7.75 17.38 -0.58
CA GLN A 99 -6.37 17.79 -0.27
C GLN A 99 -5.55 18.22 -1.51
N GLY A 100 -6.03 17.94 -2.72
CA GLY A 100 -5.31 18.20 -3.97
C GLY A 100 -5.14 17.00 -4.88
N GLY A 101 -5.83 15.90 -4.59
CA GLY A 101 -5.87 14.70 -5.44
C GLY A 101 -4.58 13.88 -5.35
N LEU A 102 -4.30 13.12 -6.42
CA LEU A 102 -3.19 12.16 -6.44
C LEU A 102 -1.82 12.82 -6.27
N ALA A 103 -1.62 14.03 -6.84
CA ALA A 103 -0.37 14.78 -6.68
C ALA A 103 -0.10 15.14 -5.22
N TRP A 104 -1.14 15.46 -4.45
CA TRP A 104 -1.00 15.68 -3.01
C TRP A 104 -0.62 14.37 -2.29
N ALA A 105 -1.34 13.28 -2.56
CA ALA A 105 -1.08 11.99 -1.92
C ALA A 105 0.33 11.45 -2.22
N ASP A 106 0.81 11.65 -3.46
CA ASP A 106 2.18 11.36 -3.86
C ASP A 106 3.18 12.16 -3.01
N SER A 107 3.03 13.48 -2.94
CA SER A 107 3.93 14.33 -2.16
C SER A 107 3.95 13.96 -0.66
N GLN A 108 2.79 13.60 -0.10
CA GLN A 108 2.62 13.27 1.31
C GLN A 108 3.33 11.96 1.66
N THR A 109 3.07 10.90 0.91
CA THR A 109 3.71 9.59 1.14
C THR A 109 5.20 9.64 0.84
N LYS A 110 5.62 10.43 -0.16
CA LYS A 110 7.04 10.69 -0.46
C LYS A 110 7.74 11.36 0.72
N ALA A 111 7.20 12.44 1.27
CA ALA A 111 7.80 13.12 2.42
C ALA A 111 7.93 12.19 3.64
N ALA A 112 6.92 11.37 3.91
CA ALA A 112 6.94 10.39 5.00
C ALA A 112 8.01 9.30 4.81
N SER A 113 8.11 8.73 3.61
CA SER A 113 9.09 7.69 3.31
C SER A 113 10.52 8.23 3.24
N ASP A 114 10.74 9.38 2.61
CA ASP A 114 12.05 10.03 2.53
C ASP A 114 12.58 10.31 3.95
N PHE A 115 11.74 10.81 4.87
CA PHE A 115 12.14 11.00 6.27
C PHE A 115 12.59 9.69 6.96
N LEU A 116 11.87 8.58 6.75
CA LEU A 116 12.26 7.29 7.33
C LEU A 116 13.55 6.74 6.73
N TYR A 117 13.74 6.87 5.42
CA TYR A 117 14.96 6.45 4.76
C TYR A 117 16.16 7.28 5.24
N ASP A 118 16.00 8.60 5.33
CA ASP A 118 17.03 9.51 5.84
C ASP A 118 17.41 9.19 7.28
N TRP A 119 16.42 8.91 8.15
CA TRP A 119 16.67 8.46 9.53
C TRP A 119 17.44 7.12 9.55
N ALA A 120 17.03 6.15 8.73
CA ALA A 120 17.69 4.85 8.66
C ALA A 120 19.14 4.97 8.14
N GLU A 121 19.42 5.85 7.18
CA GLU A 121 20.77 6.05 6.65
C GLU A 121 21.72 6.78 7.62
N GLN A 122 21.17 7.62 8.50
CA GLN A 122 21.93 8.33 9.53
C GLN A 122 22.11 7.52 10.83
N SER A 123 21.41 6.38 10.95
CA SER A 123 21.46 5.52 12.12
C SER A 123 22.70 4.63 12.14
N GLU A 124 23.27 4.40 13.32
CA GLU A 124 24.37 3.43 13.52
C GLU A 124 23.86 1.98 13.60
N PHE A 125 22.55 1.77 13.76
CA PHE A 125 21.95 0.46 13.99
C PHE A 125 20.91 0.03 12.96
N ALA A 126 20.50 0.93 12.07
CA ALA A 126 19.49 0.68 11.06
C ALA A 126 20.05 0.97 9.66
N SER A 127 19.42 0.40 8.63
CA SER A 127 19.68 0.74 7.22
C SER A 127 18.48 0.40 6.34
N PRO A 128 18.25 1.12 5.23
CA PRO A 128 17.25 0.71 4.24
C PRO A 128 17.55 -0.69 3.69
N PHE A 129 16.58 -1.61 3.76
CA PHE A 129 16.76 -2.96 3.20
C PHE A 129 16.99 -2.93 1.69
N VAL A 130 16.25 -2.05 0.98
CA VAL A 130 16.39 -1.88 -0.46
C VAL A 130 17.60 -0.98 -0.74
N SER A 131 18.66 -1.59 -1.26
CA SER A 131 19.95 -0.92 -1.47
C SER A 131 19.93 0.09 -2.60
N ASN A 132 19.19 -0.16 -3.69
CA ASN A 132 19.03 0.80 -4.78
C ASN A 132 18.00 1.88 -4.36
N PRO A 133 18.39 3.16 -4.21
CA PRO A 133 17.46 4.23 -3.84
C PRO A 133 16.27 4.35 -4.78
N ASP A 134 16.46 4.13 -6.08
CA ASP A 134 15.39 4.22 -7.09
C ASP A 134 14.32 3.13 -6.95
N HIS A 135 14.60 2.06 -6.19
CA HIS A 135 13.67 0.96 -5.96
C HIS A 135 13.00 1.03 -4.58
N ARG A 136 13.35 2.02 -3.76
CA ARG A 136 12.79 2.20 -2.42
C ARG A 136 11.34 2.61 -2.54
N SER A 137 10.46 1.87 -1.85
CA SER A 137 9.03 2.15 -1.92
C SER A 137 8.70 3.41 -1.12
N GLN A 138 7.88 4.25 -1.72
CA GLN A 138 7.31 5.45 -1.12
C GLN A 138 6.21 5.17 -0.09
N VAL A 139 5.60 3.99 -0.14
CA VAL A 139 4.38 3.67 0.63
C VAL A 139 4.58 2.55 1.65
N VAL A 140 5.69 1.80 1.54
CA VAL A 140 6.06 0.75 2.48
C VAL A 140 7.58 0.75 2.65
N VAL A 141 8.05 1.34 3.74
CA VAL A 141 9.47 1.43 4.07
C VAL A 141 9.91 0.17 4.82
N THR A 142 11.00 -0.45 4.35
CA THR A 142 11.60 -1.64 4.99
C THR A 142 13.00 -1.31 5.48
N ILE A 143 13.22 -1.50 6.78
CA ILE A 143 14.43 -1.07 7.49
C ILE A 143 15.05 -2.28 8.20
N ASP A 144 16.24 -2.67 7.79
CA ASP A 144 17.02 -3.73 8.43
C ASP A 144 17.76 -3.16 9.65
N PHE A 145 17.90 -3.98 10.69
CA PHE A 145 18.65 -3.68 11.91
C PHE A 145 19.90 -4.57 11.99
N ASN A 146 20.98 -4.04 12.55
CA ASN A 146 22.20 -4.82 12.77
C ASN A 146 22.01 -5.95 13.80
N ASP A 147 22.95 -6.89 13.87
CA ASP A 147 22.82 -8.09 14.72
C ASP A 147 22.85 -7.78 16.23
N SER A 148 23.28 -6.58 16.65
CA SER A 148 23.28 -6.20 18.07
C SER A 148 21.88 -5.89 18.62
N ILE A 149 20.89 -5.66 17.75
CA ILE A 149 19.54 -5.27 18.15
C ILE A 149 18.53 -6.11 17.38
N LEU A 150 17.68 -6.84 18.10
CA LEU A 150 16.59 -7.58 17.48
C LEU A 150 15.39 -6.65 17.22
N ALA A 151 15.02 -6.49 15.95
CA ALA A 151 13.84 -5.74 15.52
C ALA A 151 12.55 -6.26 16.20
N THR A 152 12.49 -7.55 16.56
CA THR A 152 11.37 -8.14 17.31
C THR A 152 11.27 -7.62 18.75
N ASP A 153 12.39 -7.26 19.37
CA ASP A 153 12.36 -6.64 20.71
C ASP A 153 11.81 -5.22 20.60
N ILE A 154 12.24 -4.48 19.56
CA ILE A 154 11.70 -3.16 19.25
C ILE A 154 10.18 -3.24 18.99
N SER A 155 9.74 -4.08 18.06
CA SER A 155 8.32 -4.19 17.70
C SER A 155 7.46 -4.67 18.87
N SER A 156 7.98 -5.55 19.73
CA SER A 156 7.31 -6.01 20.95
C SER A 156 7.10 -4.86 21.95
N VAL A 157 8.12 -4.02 22.18
CA VAL A 157 7.98 -2.85 23.06
C VAL A 157 7.04 -1.82 22.46
N LEU A 158 7.16 -1.51 21.17
CA LEU A 158 6.26 -0.59 20.47
C LEU A 158 4.80 -1.06 20.56
N ARG A 159 4.54 -2.35 20.32
CA ARG A 159 3.19 -2.93 20.38
C ARG A 159 2.57 -2.83 21.78
N LYS A 160 3.35 -3.05 22.84
CA LYS A 160 2.89 -2.87 24.24
C LYS A 160 2.50 -1.42 24.55
N ASN A 161 2.99 -0.46 23.77
CA ASN A 161 2.72 0.97 23.91
C ASN A 161 1.76 1.51 22.83
N GLY A 162 1.06 0.63 22.11
CA GLY A 162 0.03 1.02 21.14
C GLY A 162 0.56 1.37 19.74
N VAL A 163 1.87 1.27 19.50
CA VAL A 163 2.46 1.41 18.17
C VAL A 163 2.54 0.03 17.54
N VAL A 164 1.63 -0.26 16.61
CA VAL A 164 1.39 -1.62 16.12
C VAL A 164 1.86 -1.83 14.68
N ASP A 165 1.96 -3.09 14.29
CA ASP A 165 2.06 -3.56 12.90
C ASP A 165 3.28 -3.06 12.10
N VAL A 166 4.36 -2.75 12.83
CA VAL A 166 5.70 -2.48 12.29
C VAL A 166 6.56 -3.74 12.09
N ASP A 167 6.01 -4.91 12.43
CA ASP A 167 6.69 -6.20 12.26
C ASP A 167 7.02 -6.48 10.78
N SER A 168 8.14 -7.17 10.52
CA SER A 168 8.49 -7.60 9.17
C SER A 168 7.44 -8.54 8.58
N TYR A 169 7.48 -8.70 7.25
CA TYR A 169 6.61 -9.68 6.60
C TYR A 169 6.91 -11.09 7.13
N ARG A 170 5.91 -11.77 7.69
CA ARG A 170 6.05 -13.04 8.45
C ARG A 170 6.94 -14.11 7.79
N LYS A 171 6.99 -14.18 6.46
CA LYS A 171 7.77 -15.20 5.72
C LYS A 171 9.20 -14.76 5.33
N LEU A 172 9.58 -13.51 5.59
CA LEU A 172 10.85 -12.95 5.13
C LEU A 172 12.04 -13.40 5.99
N GLY A 173 11.82 -13.63 7.29
CA GLY A 173 12.86 -14.16 8.19
C GLY A 173 14.05 -13.22 8.41
N ARG A 174 13.84 -11.91 8.30
CA ARG A 174 14.88 -10.87 8.45
C ARG A 174 14.72 -10.08 9.74
N ASN A 175 15.85 -9.58 10.26
CA ASN A 175 15.91 -8.63 11.37
C ASN A 175 15.51 -7.24 10.87
N GLN A 176 14.20 -7.01 10.71
CA GLN A 176 13.65 -5.89 9.96
C GLN A 176 12.39 -5.34 10.62
N LEU A 177 12.19 -4.02 10.52
CA LEU A 177 10.88 -3.39 10.68
C LEU A 177 10.34 -2.97 9.31
N ARG A 178 9.01 -2.99 9.18
CA ARG A 178 8.30 -2.55 7.98
C ARG A 178 7.24 -1.54 8.36
N VAL A 179 7.35 -0.33 7.82
CA VAL A 179 6.48 0.80 8.16
C VAL A 179 5.67 1.21 6.94
N ALA A 180 4.36 1.25 7.05
CA ALA A 180 3.50 1.80 6.01
C ALA A 180 3.50 3.34 6.08
N THR A 181 3.67 3.98 4.94
CA THR A 181 3.66 5.43 4.75
C THR A 181 2.57 5.80 3.76
N PHE A 182 1.37 5.23 3.95
CA PHE A 182 0.21 5.46 3.08
C PHE A 182 -0.33 6.88 3.23
N ALA A 183 -1.18 7.31 2.30
CA ALA A 183 -1.71 8.70 2.24
C ALA A 183 -2.35 9.20 3.57
N ALA A 184 -2.94 8.30 4.36
CA ALA A 184 -3.54 8.62 5.66
C ALA A 184 -2.54 8.63 6.84
N THR A 185 -1.25 8.38 6.60
CA THR A 185 -0.22 8.37 7.64
C THR A 185 0.42 9.74 7.72
N ASP A 186 0.30 10.40 8.87
CA ASP A 186 0.86 11.73 9.08
C ASP A 186 2.39 11.67 9.25
N LEU A 187 3.09 12.61 8.61
CA LEU A 187 4.54 12.76 8.75
C LEU A 187 4.96 12.95 10.23
N GLU A 188 4.14 13.65 11.02
CA GLU A 188 4.43 13.86 12.44
C GLU A 188 4.47 12.53 13.22
N ASP A 189 3.61 11.57 12.88
CA ASP A 189 3.58 10.26 13.52
C ASP A 189 4.75 9.40 13.09
N ILE A 190 5.22 9.55 11.85
CA ILE A 190 6.48 8.97 11.39
C ILE A 190 7.68 9.52 12.17
N VAL A 191 7.72 10.84 12.42
CA VAL A 191 8.75 11.48 13.25
C VAL A 191 8.70 10.98 14.70
N LYS A 192 7.50 10.77 15.25
CA LYS A 192 7.35 10.19 16.60
C LYS A 192 7.76 8.72 16.64
N LEU A 193 7.50 7.96 15.59
CA LEU A 193 7.90 6.56 15.47
C LEU A 193 9.42 6.42 15.52
N THR A 194 10.18 7.21 14.74
CA THR A 194 11.65 7.13 14.76
C THR A 194 12.22 7.46 16.15
N LYS A 195 11.71 8.51 16.80
CA LYS A 195 12.08 8.85 18.19
C LYS A 195 11.75 7.72 19.18
N SER A 196 10.63 7.03 18.96
CA SER A 196 10.23 5.88 19.79
C SER A 196 11.17 4.70 19.58
N ILE A 197 11.57 4.43 18.33
CA ILE A 197 12.57 3.40 18.01
C ILE A 197 13.91 3.74 18.67
N ASP A 198 14.40 4.98 18.51
CA ASP A 198 15.66 5.43 19.11
C ASP A 198 15.65 5.25 20.64
N PHE A 199 14.57 5.66 21.30
CA PHE A 199 14.40 5.50 22.75
C PHE A 199 14.41 4.02 23.18
N VAL A 200 13.72 3.15 22.45
CA VAL A 200 13.69 1.71 22.74
C VAL A 200 15.07 1.10 22.56
N VAL A 201 15.76 1.40 21.47
CA VAL A 201 17.11 0.89 21.20
C VAL A 201 18.09 1.33 22.31
N GLN A 202 18.09 2.60 22.69
CA GLN A 202 18.91 3.12 23.79
C GLN A 202 18.61 2.44 25.14
N SER A 203 17.37 1.99 25.36
CA SER A 203 16.97 1.31 26.60
C SER A 203 17.27 -0.20 26.60
N LEU A 204 17.55 -0.78 25.43
CA LEU A 204 17.96 -2.18 25.27
C LEU A 204 19.49 -2.35 25.23
N SER A 205 20.23 -1.26 25.05
CA SER A 205 21.70 -1.21 24.93
C SER A 205 22.41 -1.14 26.27
#